data_AF-A0A354C3C6-F1
#
_entry.id   AF-A0A354C3C6-F1
#
_cell.length_a   1.000
_cell.length_b   1.000
_cell.length_c   1.000
_cell.angle_alpha   90.00
_cell.angle_beta   90.00
_cell.angle_gamma   90.00
#
_symmetry.space_group_name_H-M   'P 1'
#
loop_
_entity.id
_entity.type
_entity.pdbx_description
1 polymer ?
#
loop_
_entity_poly.entity_id
_entity_poly.type
_entity_poly.pdbx_seq_one_letter_code
_entity_poly.pdbx_strand_id
1 'polypeptide(L)' 'MKGKEERHKGSGLGLTFCKKIMESHGGEISATSKEGEGTTFILKFPAHLSSTGASQTSS' A
#
# COMPACT_ATOMS: atom_id res chain seq x y z
N MET A 1 38.17 -5.11 -12.38
CA MET A 1 36.99 -5.24 -13.28
C MET A 1 35.78 -5.62 -12.43
N LYS A 2 34.60 -5.09 -12.75
CA LYS A 2 33.38 -4.92 -11.92
C LYS A 2 32.91 -6.16 -11.13
N GLY A 3 32.61 -5.96 -9.85
CA GLY A 3 31.89 -6.89 -8.98
C GLY A 3 30.45 -7.04 -9.44
N LYS A 4 30.04 -8.28 -9.68
CA LYS A 4 28.70 -8.65 -10.14
C LYS A 4 27.75 -8.60 -8.94
N GLU A 5 27.19 -7.43 -8.65
CA GLU A 5 25.99 -7.34 -7.83
C GLU A 5 24.85 -7.99 -8.64
N GLU A 6 24.70 -9.30 -8.47
CA GLU A 6 23.44 -9.98 -8.71
C GLU A 6 22.42 -9.32 -7.76
N ARG A 7 21.87 -8.19 -8.19
CA ARG A 7 20.73 -7.54 -7.54
C ARG A 7 19.65 -8.60 -7.52
N HIS A 8 19.47 -9.25 -6.37
CA HIS A 8 18.33 -10.11 -6.10
C HIS A 8 17.09 -9.34 -6.54
N LYS A 9 16.61 -9.62 -7.75
CA LYS A 9 15.30 -9.16 -8.19
C LYS A 9 14.37 -9.87 -7.24
N GLY A 10 13.96 -9.17 -6.18
CA GLY A 10 12.87 -9.62 -5.34
C GLY A 10 11.73 -10.01 -6.28
N SER A 11 10.97 -11.04 -5.92
CA SER A 11 9.90 -11.62 -6.74
C SER A 11 8.76 -10.65 -7.11
N GLY A 12 8.89 -9.35 -6.82
CA GLY A 12 7.85 -8.33 -7.00
C GLY A 12 6.70 -8.47 -6.00
N LEU A 13 6.80 -9.42 -5.08
CA LEU A 13 5.69 -9.79 -4.19
C LEU A 13 5.47 -8.77 -3.07
N GLY A 14 6.49 -8.06 -2.62
CA GLY A 14 6.41 -7.13 -1.48
C GLY A 14 5.30 -6.08 -1.62
N LEU A 15 5.35 -5.27 -2.68
CA LEU A 15 4.34 -4.24 -2.93
C LEU A 15 2.97 -4.82 -3.27
N THR A 16 2.94 -6.02 -3.87
CA THR A 16 1.68 -6.73 -4.12
C THR A 16 0.98 -7.09 -2.81
N PHE A 17 1.73 -7.57 -1.81
CA PHE A 17 1.19 -7.82 -0.48
C PHE A 17 0.78 -6.53 0.23
N CYS A 18 1.60 -5.47 0.17
CA CYS A 18 1.23 -4.18 0.73
C CYS A 18 -0.10 -3.67 0.17
N LYS A 19 -0.30 -3.78 -1.15
CA LYS A 19 -1.56 -3.40 -1.79
C LYS A 19 -2.75 -4.21 -1.26
N LYS A 20 -2.61 -5.55 -1.20
CA LYS A 20 -3.67 -6.43 -0.67
C LYS A 20 -4.03 -6.13 0.79
N ILE A 21 -3.02 -5.86 1.63
CA ILE A 21 -3.23 -5.50 3.04
C ILE A 21 -3.99 -4.17 3.12
N MET A 22 -3.59 -3.17 2.36
CA MET A 22 -4.25 -1.87 2.35
C MET A 22 -5.71 -1.97 1.89
N GLU A 23 -5.97 -2.69 0.79
CA GLU A 23 -7.32 -2.94 0.28
C GLU A 23 -8.20 -3.65 1.31
N SER A 24 -7.66 -4.67 2.00
CA SER A 24 -8.37 -5.38 3.07
C SER A 24 -8.72 -4.50 4.26
N HIS A 25 -7.95 -3.43 4.49
CA HIS A 25 -8.20 -2.44 5.55
C HIS A 25 -9.03 -1.25 5.07
N GLY A 26 -9.56 -1.28 3.84
CA GLY A 26 -10.28 -0.15 3.22
C GLY A 26 -9.39 1.06 2.93
N GLY A 27 -8.08 0.87 2.95
CA GLY A 27 -7.08 1.90 2.68
C GLY A 27 -6.59 1.90 1.23
N GLU A 28 -5.69 2.83 0.93
CA GLU A 28 -5.09 3.03 -0.39
C GLU A 28 -3.56 3.13 -0.26
N ILE A 29 -2.82 2.53 -1.19
CA ILE A 29 -1.38 2.72 -1.33
C ILE A 29 -1.05 3.35 -2.68
N SER A 30 -0.15 4.34 -2.68
CA SER A 30 0.37 4.98 -3.88
C SER A 30 1.87 5.27 -3.73
N ALA A 31 2.56 5.49 -4.86
CA ALA A 31 3.97 5.81 -4.88
C ALA A 31 4.25 6.95 -5.87
N THR A 32 5.13 7.87 -5.47
CA THR A 32 5.64 8.94 -6.31
C THR A 32 7.15 8.86 -6.30
N SER A 33 7.76 8.75 -7.47
CA SER A 33 9.20 8.62 -7.61
C SER A 33 9.70 9.63 -8.62
N LYS A 34 10.85 10.23 -8.32
CA LYS A 34 11.59 11.06 -9.27
C LYS A 34 13.05 10.64 -9.26
N GLU A 35 13.59 10.38 -10.45
CA GLU A 35 14.97 9.94 -10.60
C GLU A 35 15.92 10.98 -9.99
N GLY A 36 16.89 10.52 -9.20
CA GLY A 36 17.80 11.39 -8.44
C GLY A 36 17.23 12.00 -7.16
N GLU A 37 15.92 11.93 -6.92
CA GLU A 37 15.26 12.48 -5.71
C GLU A 37 14.70 11.38 -4.80
N GLY A 38 14.64 10.14 -5.30
CA GLY A 38 14.18 8.97 -4.57
C GLY A 38 12.70 8.68 -4.80
N THR A 39 12.14 7.87 -3.90
CA THR A 39 10.76 7.37 -4.00
C THR A 39 10.03 7.59 -2.69
N THR A 40 8.84 8.17 -2.77
CA THR A 40 7.90 8.35 -1.66
C THR A 40 6.74 7.37 -1.81
N PHE A 41 6.44 6.61 -0.77
CA PHE A 41 5.26 5.74 -0.69
C PHE A 41 4.26 6.36 0.28
N ILE A 42 2.99 6.40 -0.13
CA ILE A 42 1.91 7.04 0.62
C ILE A 42 0.85 5.98 0.91
N LEU A 43 0.60 5.75 2.20
CA LEU A 43 -0.41 4.83 2.70
C LEU A 43 -1.52 5.64 3.37
N LYS A 44 -2.75 5.52 2.87
CA LYS A 44 -3.94 6.19 3.41
C LYS A 44 -4.85 5.15 4.05
N PHE A 45 -5.30 5.43 5.27
CA PHE A 45 -6.26 4.59 5.98
C PHE A 45 -7.55 5.37 6.24
N PRO A 46 -8.71 4.70 6.27
CA PRO A 46 -9.94 5.31 6.76
C PRO A 46 -9.76 5.82 8.19
N ALA A 47 -10.17 7.06 8.47
CA ALA A 47 -10.07 7.66 9.80
C ALA A 47 -10.97 6.96 10.84
N HIS A 48 -12.03 6.30 10.37
CA HIS A 48 -12.94 5.51 11.19
C HIS A 48 -13.20 4.18 10.49
N LEU A 49 -13.18 3.09 11.26
CA LEU A 49 -13.80 1.84 10.85
C LEU A 49 -15.30 2.11 10.77
N SER A 50 -15.84 2.30 9.57
CA SER A 50 -17.27 2.48 9.41
C SER A 50 -17.98 1.22 9.90
N SER A 51 -18.55 1.27 11.10
CA SER A 51 -19.57 0.31 11.52
C SER A 51 -20.85 0.61 10.75
N THR A 52 -20.85 0.34 9.44
CA THR A 52 -22.06 0.41 8.64
C THR A 52 -22.89 -0.83 8.94
N GLY A 53 -23.54 -0.78 10.10
CA GLY A 53 -24.42 -1.80 10.67
C GLY A 53 -25.43 -1.19 11.63
N ALA A 54 -25.89 0.04 11.35
CA ALA A 54 -27.05 0.62 12.03
C ALA A 54 -28.21 0.65 11.03
N SER A 55 -28.92 -0.47 10.93
CA SER A 55 -30.31 -0.48 10.50
C SER A 55 -31.10 0.46 11.41
N GLN A 56 -31.28 1.70 10.98
CA GLN A 56 -32.30 2.59 11.53
C GLN A 56 -33.67 2.02 11.12
N THR A 57 -34.22 1.13 11.95
CA THR A 57 -35.67 1.02 12.12
C THR A 57 -36.02 1.95 13.26
N SER A 58 -36.63 3.09 12.93
CA SER A 58 -37.22 4.02 13.89
C SER A 58 -38.66 4.23 13.44
N SER A 59 -39.57 3.99 14.38
CA SER A 59 -41.03 3.96 14.27
C SER A 59 -41.65 5.23 13.69
#